data_AF-A0A4Q3KZK4-F1
#
_entry.id   AF-A0A4Q3KZK4-F1
#
_cell.length_a   1.000
_cell.length_b   1.000
_cell.length_c   1.000
_cell.angle_alpha   90.00
_cell.angle_beta   90.00
_cell.angle_gamma   90.00
#
_symmetry.space_group_name_H-M   'P 1'
#
loop_
_entity.id
_entity.type
_entity.pdbx_description
1 polymer ?
#
loop_
_entity_poly.entity_id
_entity_poly.type
_entity_poly.pdbx_seq_one_letter_code
_entity_poly.pdbx_strand_id
1 'polypeptide(L)'
;QADHVVVDGAILDQYWSPGARAGMVFASFGMMLAVLITNAGSNSLPVGADLTGIWPRWLTIVRGQVICALLAPLLVPWKIIASATSFLTFLGSYTVFLMPICACMVVDYWIVRRGNIHVPSLYVYTPESPYTYYKGWNLRMLAAWVAGVAFVVHGIANALHPGSVGMASSNMYKLGFILSFTMGGLVYYVLCLIWPVQILPHGADRALAFEELAANEGFFDHENVGTITPPETPACASPRTPQRHRESPRCHRPAGSCPRSRPVAAP
;
A
#
# COMPACT_ATOMS: atom_id res chain seq x y z
N GLN A 1 -13.92 11.64 19.67
CA GLN A 1 -14.99 10.72 20.10
C GLN A 1 -15.71 11.23 21.36
N ALA A 2 -14.98 11.77 22.34
CA ALA A 2 -15.59 12.50 23.47
C ALA A 2 -16.42 13.72 23.01
N ASP A 3 -15.96 14.46 22.00
CA ASP A 3 -16.67 15.66 21.51
C ASP A 3 -18.04 15.36 20.90
N HIS A 4 -18.24 14.18 20.29
CA HIS A 4 -19.55 13.80 19.74
C HIS A 4 -20.57 13.55 20.83
N VAL A 5 -20.18 12.87 21.91
CA VAL A 5 -21.06 12.64 23.07
C VAL A 5 -21.44 13.98 23.73
N VAL A 6 -20.53 14.96 23.71
CA VAL A 6 -20.76 16.30 24.24
C VAL A 6 -21.72 17.10 23.34
N VAL A 7 -21.53 17.06 22.01
CA VAL A 7 -22.43 17.73 21.05
C VAL A 7 -23.82 17.10 21.08
N ASP A 8 -23.88 15.77 21.11
CA ASP A 8 -25.12 15.01 21.15
C ASP A 8 -25.89 15.26 22.46
N GLY A 9 -25.18 15.35 23.58
CA GLY A 9 -25.72 15.77 24.87
C GLY A 9 -26.25 17.20 24.85
N ALA A 10 -25.48 18.15 24.29
CA ALA A 10 -25.89 19.55 24.19
C ALA A 10 -27.15 19.76 23.32
N ILE A 11 -27.31 18.96 22.26
CA ILE A 11 -28.53 18.97 21.42
C ILE A 11 -29.73 18.48 22.21
N LEU A 12 -29.58 17.41 23.01
CA LEU A 12 -30.65 16.87 23.83
C LEU A 12 -31.01 17.79 25.00
N ASP A 13 -30.04 18.54 25.54
CA ASP A 13 -30.27 19.53 26.60
C ASP A 13 -31.08 20.73 26.10
N GLN A 14 -30.94 21.12 24.82
CA GLN A 14 -31.68 22.24 24.23
C GLN A 14 -33.00 21.83 23.55
N TYR A 15 -33.07 20.61 22.97
CA TYR A 15 -34.21 20.14 22.18
C TYR A 15 -34.71 18.79 22.66
N TRP A 16 -35.37 18.78 23.83
CA TRP A 16 -35.94 17.58 24.42
C TRP A 16 -37.25 17.13 23.74
N SER A 17 -37.15 16.63 22.51
CA SER A 17 -38.29 16.12 21.73
C SER A 17 -38.09 14.66 21.28
N PRO A 18 -39.17 13.89 21.04
CA PRO A 18 -39.07 12.54 20.48
C PRO A 18 -38.36 12.50 19.12
N GLY A 19 -38.58 13.53 18.28
CA GLY A 19 -37.94 13.65 16.96
C GLY A 19 -36.43 13.89 17.06
N ALA A 20 -35.99 14.74 17.98
CA ALA A 20 -34.57 14.97 18.22
C ALA A 20 -33.87 13.69 18.69
N ARG A 21 -34.45 12.96 19.65
CA ARG A 21 -33.93 11.67 20.13
C ARG A 21 -33.78 10.63 19.01
N ALA A 22 -34.79 10.51 18.15
CA ALA A 22 -34.72 9.62 17.00
C ALA A 22 -33.60 10.04 16.03
N GLY A 23 -33.49 11.34 15.73
CA GLY A 23 -32.42 11.90 14.90
C GLY A 23 -31.03 11.58 15.45
N MET A 24 -30.82 11.70 16.76
CA MET A 24 -29.54 11.37 17.42
C MET A 24 -29.15 9.90 17.25
N VAL A 25 -30.12 8.98 17.36
CA VAL A 25 -29.86 7.55 17.15
C VAL A 25 -29.41 7.29 15.72
N PHE A 26 -30.08 7.86 14.72
CA PHE A 26 -29.69 7.69 13.32
C PHE A 26 -28.33 8.34 13.02
N ALA A 27 -28.05 9.53 13.56
CA ALA A 27 -26.76 10.21 13.39
C ALA A 27 -25.61 9.41 14.04
N SER A 28 -25.79 8.96 15.29
CA SER A 28 -24.83 8.14 16.01
C SER A 28 -24.59 6.80 15.31
N PHE A 29 -25.65 6.16 14.83
CA PHE A 29 -25.54 4.91 14.08
C PHE A 29 -24.76 5.09 12.77
N GLY A 30 -25.04 6.16 12.03
CA GLY A 30 -24.29 6.52 10.82
C GLY A 30 -22.81 6.75 11.11
N MET A 31 -22.48 7.47 12.18
CA MET A 31 -21.10 7.71 12.59
C MET A 31 -20.40 6.42 13.04
N MET A 32 -21.07 5.58 13.83
CA MET A 32 -20.55 4.27 14.23
C MET A 32 -20.23 3.41 13.00
N LEU A 33 -21.14 3.36 12.02
CA LEU A 33 -20.93 2.63 10.78
C LEU A 33 -19.76 3.20 9.98
N ALA A 34 -19.63 4.52 9.87
CA ALA A 34 -18.53 5.18 9.19
C ALA A 34 -17.17 4.85 9.83
N VAL A 35 -17.09 4.87 11.17
CA VAL A 35 -15.87 4.51 11.91
C VAL A 35 -15.53 3.03 11.72
N LEU A 36 -16.54 2.14 11.74
CA LEU A 36 -16.33 0.71 11.52
C LEU A 36 -15.80 0.43 10.11
N ILE A 37 -16.42 1.02 9.08
CA ILE A 37 -16.01 0.85 7.67
C ILE A 37 -14.59 1.38 7.47
N THR A 38 -14.27 2.57 7.99
CA THR A 38 -12.94 3.17 7.85
C THR A 38 -11.87 2.31 8.51
N ASN A 39 -12.13 1.79 9.71
CA ASN A 39 -11.17 0.90 10.39
C ASN A 39 -10.99 -0.44 9.67
N ALA A 40 -12.07 -1.02 9.13
CA ALA A 40 -11.99 -2.26 8.36
C ALA A 40 -11.21 -2.07 7.04
N GLY A 41 -11.50 -0.99 6.30
CA GLY A 41 -10.95 -0.72 4.97
C GLY A 41 -9.56 -0.09 4.98
N SER A 42 -9.31 0.91 5.82
CA SER A 42 -8.06 1.69 5.77
C SER A 42 -7.00 1.20 6.75
N ASN A 43 -7.38 0.52 7.83
CA ASN A 43 -6.42 0.08 8.85
C ASN A 43 -6.23 -1.45 8.82
N SER A 44 -7.32 -2.21 8.83
CA SER A 44 -7.22 -3.68 8.91
C SER A 44 -6.83 -4.33 7.59
N LEU A 45 -7.45 -3.92 6.47
CA LEU A 45 -7.19 -4.51 5.16
C LEU A 45 -5.73 -4.37 4.69
N PRO A 46 -5.07 -3.20 4.79
CA PRO A 46 -3.66 -3.06 4.39
C PRO A 46 -2.73 -3.93 5.23
N VAL A 47 -2.94 -4.00 6.56
CA VAL A 47 -2.17 -4.90 7.44
C VAL A 47 -2.34 -6.35 7.01
N GLY A 48 -3.55 -6.76 6.63
CA GLY A 48 -3.81 -8.09 6.09
C GLY A 48 -3.07 -8.38 4.77
N ALA A 49 -3.05 -7.40 3.86
CA ALA A 49 -2.34 -7.51 2.59
C ALA A 49 -0.81 -7.60 2.79
N ASP A 50 -0.24 -6.73 3.61
CA ASP A 50 1.20 -6.71 3.90
C ASP A 50 1.68 -8.02 4.55
N LEU A 51 0.95 -8.52 5.55
CA LEU A 51 1.26 -9.78 6.23
C LEU A 51 1.17 -10.99 5.28
N THR A 52 0.25 -10.95 4.31
CA THR A 52 0.14 -12.00 3.28
C THR A 52 1.34 -11.96 2.33
N GLY A 53 1.87 -10.76 2.02
CA GLY A 53 3.10 -10.62 1.23
C GLY A 53 4.35 -11.15 1.94
N ILE A 54 4.46 -10.95 3.26
CA ILE A 54 5.63 -11.36 4.06
C ILE A 54 5.63 -12.87 4.33
N TRP A 55 4.48 -13.45 4.72
CA TRP A 55 4.36 -14.87 5.04
C TRP A 55 3.20 -15.54 4.26
N PRO A 56 3.29 -15.61 2.92
CA PRO A 56 2.18 -16.06 2.06
C PRO A 56 1.74 -17.50 2.32
N ARG A 57 2.63 -18.34 2.85
CA ARG A 57 2.34 -19.74 3.15
C ARG A 57 1.47 -19.93 4.39
N TRP A 58 1.47 -18.98 5.33
CA TRP A 58 0.81 -19.12 6.64
C TRP A 58 -0.34 -18.12 6.83
N LEU A 59 -0.19 -16.92 6.29
CA LEU A 59 -1.13 -15.81 6.47
C LEU A 59 -1.92 -15.57 5.20
N THR A 60 -3.24 -15.48 5.38
CA THR A 60 -4.17 -14.96 4.37
C THR A 60 -4.62 -13.57 4.81
N ILE A 61 -5.17 -12.77 3.89
CA ILE A 61 -5.66 -11.42 4.19
C ILE A 61 -6.59 -11.44 5.42
N VAL A 62 -7.55 -12.36 5.45
CA VAL A 62 -8.49 -12.52 6.58
C VAL A 62 -7.76 -12.86 7.88
N ARG A 63 -6.78 -13.78 7.86
CA ARG A 63 -5.99 -14.11 9.06
C ARG A 63 -5.17 -12.91 9.54
N GLY A 64 -4.59 -12.14 8.62
CA GLY A 64 -3.87 -10.91 8.94
C GLY A 64 -4.77 -9.83 9.57
N GLN A 65 -6.01 -9.68 9.08
CA GLN A 65 -7.01 -8.78 9.68
C GLN A 65 -7.39 -9.19 11.11
N VAL A 66 -7.50 -10.50 11.39
CA VAL A 66 -7.73 -11.01 12.75
C VAL A 66 -6.55 -10.69 13.67
N ILE A 67 -5.31 -10.89 13.20
CA ILE A 67 -4.11 -10.51 13.95
C ILE A 67 -4.11 -9.00 14.25
N CYS A 68 -4.44 -8.17 13.26
CA CYS A 68 -4.57 -6.72 13.44
C CYS A 68 -5.59 -6.38 14.53
N ALA A 69 -6.76 -7.01 14.52
CA ALA A 69 -7.81 -6.78 15.51
C ALA A 69 -7.39 -7.17 16.94
N LEU A 70 -6.58 -8.24 17.09
CA LEU A 70 -6.05 -8.67 18.39
C LEU A 70 -4.92 -7.76 18.90
N LEU A 71 -4.05 -7.27 18.00
CA LEU A 71 -2.93 -6.39 18.37
C LEU A 71 -3.37 -4.95 18.66
N ALA A 72 -4.40 -4.44 17.99
CA ALA A 72 -4.89 -3.07 18.16
C ALA A 72 -5.16 -2.65 19.63
N PRO A 73 -5.91 -3.42 20.45
CA PRO A 73 -6.13 -3.06 21.85
C PRO A 73 -4.86 -3.18 22.71
N LEU A 74 -3.91 -4.03 22.34
CA LEU A 74 -2.64 -4.21 23.07
C LEU A 74 -1.73 -2.98 22.97
N LEU A 75 -1.92 -2.14 21.94
CA LEU A 75 -1.22 -0.85 21.80
C LEU A 75 -1.75 0.23 22.75
N VAL A 76 -2.77 -0.07 23.56
CA VAL A 76 -3.31 0.84 24.58
C VAL A 76 -3.65 2.23 24.00
N PRO A 77 -4.46 2.29 22.91
CA PRO A 77 -4.68 3.53 22.16
C PRO A 77 -5.29 4.66 23.00
N TRP A 78 -6.02 4.31 24.08
CA TRP A 78 -6.61 5.28 25.00
C TRP A 78 -5.58 6.20 25.68
N LYS A 79 -4.32 5.78 25.83
CA LYS A 79 -3.27 6.66 26.38
C LYS A 79 -2.90 7.80 25.42
N ILE A 80 -2.95 7.56 24.12
CA ILE A 80 -2.57 8.56 23.11
C ILE A 80 -3.69 9.61 22.97
N ILE A 81 -4.95 9.17 22.96
CA ILE A 81 -6.10 10.07 22.83
C ILE A 81 -6.51 10.75 24.15
N ALA A 82 -5.86 10.43 25.27
CA ALA A 82 -6.16 11.02 26.58
C ALA A 82 -5.85 12.53 26.63
N SER A 83 -4.96 13.01 25.77
CA SER A 83 -4.57 14.42 25.68
C SER A 83 -4.40 14.84 24.22
N ALA A 84 -4.91 16.02 23.88
CA ALA A 84 -4.71 16.63 22.56
C ALA A 84 -3.22 16.81 22.24
N THR A 85 -2.40 17.17 23.23
CA THR A 85 -0.96 17.31 23.06
C THR A 85 -0.29 15.96 22.74
N SER A 86 -0.61 14.91 23.50
CA SER A 86 -0.08 13.56 23.24
C SER A 86 -0.50 13.03 21.87
N PHE A 87 -1.74 13.28 21.48
CA PHE A 87 -2.27 12.91 20.18
C PHE A 87 -1.55 13.64 19.03
N LEU A 88 -1.39 14.96 19.13
CA LEU A 88 -0.68 15.75 18.11
C LEU A 88 0.80 15.39 18.01
N THR A 89 1.48 15.15 19.15
CA THR A 89 2.86 14.69 19.16
C THR A 89 3.01 13.31 18.51
N PHE A 90 2.06 12.41 18.74
CA PHE A 90 2.03 11.09 18.09
C PHE A 90 1.86 11.22 16.57
N LEU A 91 0.87 11.99 16.11
CA LEU A 91 0.64 12.23 14.68
C LEU A 91 1.85 12.89 14.02
N GLY A 92 2.41 13.92 14.63
CA GLY A 92 3.60 14.59 14.10
C GLY A 92 4.79 13.62 14.00
N SER A 93 5.04 12.83 15.05
CA SER A 93 6.13 11.84 15.05
C SER A 93 5.94 10.78 13.97
N TYR A 94 4.71 10.28 13.79
CA TYR A 94 4.36 9.33 12.75
C TYR A 94 4.69 9.85 11.33
N THR A 95 4.37 11.12 11.04
CA THR A 95 4.69 11.71 9.73
C THR A 95 6.19 11.76 9.44
N VAL A 96 7.04 11.99 10.45
CA VAL A 96 8.50 12.04 10.28
C VAL A 96 9.06 10.73 9.75
N PHE A 97 8.51 9.59 10.18
CA PHE A 97 8.98 8.27 9.74
C PHE A 97 8.37 7.83 8.41
N LEU A 98 7.13 8.21 8.12
CA LEU A 98 6.45 7.77 6.91
C LEU A 98 6.77 8.59 5.67
N MET A 99 6.95 9.90 5.82
CA MET A 99 7.12 10.78 4.65
C MET A 99 8.36 10.46 3.82
N PRO A 100 9.52 10.09 4.39
CA PRO A 100 10.65 9.65 3.60
C PRO A 100 10.36 8.37 2.80
N ILE A 101 9.56 7.44 3.33
CA ILE A 101 9.16 6.22 2.61
C ILE A 101 8.30 6.60 1.41
N CYS A 102 7.27 7.43 1.62
CA CYS A 102 6.40 7.91 0.57
C CYS A 102 7.20 8.64 -0.53
N ALA A 103 8.13 9.50 -0.15
CA ALA A 103 9.00 10.20 -1.09
C ALA A 103 9.87 9.24 -1.92
N CYS A 104 10.50 8.25 -1.28
CA CYS A 104 11.25 7.22 -1.98
C CYS A 104 10.39 6.46 -2.99
N MET A 105 9.15 6.08 -2.63
CA MET A 105 8.23 5.39 -3.55
C MET A 105 7.85 6.27 -4.75
N VAL A 106 7.53 7.54 -4.51
CA VAL A 106 7.18 8.50 -5.58
C VAL A 106 8.36 8.71 -6.54
N VAL A 107 9.56 8.93 -6.00
CA VAL A 107 10.77 9.13 -6.80
C VAL A 107 11.16 7.85 -7.55
N ASP A 108 11.09 6.69 -6.91
CA ASP A 108 11.41 5.41 -7.53
C ASP A 108 10.49 5.13 -8.72
N TYR A 109 9.18 5.28 -8.54
CA TYR A 109 8.22 4.99 -9.58
C TYR A 109 8.29 6.03 -10.72
N TRP A 110 8.08 7.31 -10.43
CA TRP A 110 7.88 8.32 -11.47
C TRP A 110 9.17 8.82 -12.11
N ILE A 111 10.25 8.93 -11.34
CA ILE A 111 11.49 9.58 -11.80
C ILE A 111 12.51 8.52 -12.23
N VAL A 112 12.83 7.57 -11.35
CA VAL A 112 13.89 6.59 -11.59
C VAL A 112 13.44 5.52 -12.59
N ARG A 113 12.28 4.90 -12.35
CA ARG A 113 11.75 3.80 -13.20
C ARG A 113 10.84 4.30 -14.32
N ARG A 114 10.42 5.56 -14.29
CA ARG A 114 9.52 6.18 -15.29
C ARG A 114 8.22 5.38 -15.49
N GLY A 115 7.67 4.86 -14.39
CA GLY A 115 6.44 4.07 -14.36
C GLY A 115 6.57 2.62 -14.81
N ASN A 116 7.79 2.13 -15.07
CA ASN A 116 8.02 0.76 -15.52
C ASN A 116 8.38 -0.17 -14.36
N ILE A 117 7.49 -1.12 -14.10
CA ILE A 117 7.69 -2.20 -13.11
C ILE A 117 7.46 -3.53 -13.82
N HIS A 118 8.46 -4.41 -13.76
CA HIS A 118 8.31 -5.80 -14.22
C HIS A 118 7.67 -6.64 -13.11
N VAL A 119 6.42 -7.08 -13.30
CA VAL A 119 5.61 -7.74 -12.27
C VAL A 119 6.07 -9.17 -11.97
N PRO A 120 6.40 -10.02 -12.95
CA PRO A 120 6.86 -11.38 -12.65
C PRO A 120 8.09 -11.41 -11.74
N SER A 121 9.03 -10.47 -11.93
CA SER A 121 10.20 -10.33 -11.08
C SER A 121 9.89 -9.93 -9.63
N LEU A 122 8.73 -9.36 -9.33
CA LEU A 122 8.32 -9.04 -7.94
C LEU A 122 7.97 -10.28 -7.12
N TYR A 123 7.50 -11.33 -7.79
CA TYR A 123 7.00 -12.55 -7.13
C TYR A 123 8.00 -13.70 -7.13
N VAL A 124 9.06 -13.61 -7.95
CA VAL A 124 10.09 -14.65 -8.06
C VAL A 124 11.43 -14.13 -7.54
N TYR A 125 11.98 -14.82 -6.55
CA TYR A 125 13.31 -14.53 -6.03
C TYR A 125 14.38 -15.23 -6.89
N THR A 126 14.92 -14.51 -7.87
CA THR A 126 16.10 -14.96 -8.66
C THR A 126 17.25 -13.96 -8.54
N PRO A 127 18.51 -14.41 -8.65
CA PRO A 127 19.66 -13.51 -8.74
C PRO A 127 19.58 -12.54 -9.92
N GLU A 128 18.88 -12.91 -11.00
CA GLU A 128 18.68 -12.06 -12.18
C GLU A 128 17.61 -10.98 -12.00
N SER A 129 16.78 -11.05 -10.96
CA SER A 129 15.67 -10.13 -10.73
C SER A 129 16.17 -8.71 -10.38
N PRO A 130 15.58 -7.65 -10.98
CA PRO A 130 15.94 -6.27 -10.69
C PRO A 130 15.66 -5.84 -9.23
N TYR A 131 14.89 -6.64 -8.48
CA TYR A 131 14.48 -6.31 -7.10
C TYR A 131 15.23 -7.10 -6.03
N THR A 132 16.16 -7.99 -6.41
CA THR A 132 16.92 -8.79 -5.43
C THR A 132 17.93 -7.93 -4.66
N TYR A 133 18.47 -6.86 -5.26
CA TYR A 133 19.43 -5.94 -4.65
C TYR A 133 20.55 -6.67 -3.85
N TYR A 134 21.02 -6.07 -2.74
CA TYR A 134 21.99 -6.71 -1.86
C TYR A 134 21.28 -7.63 -0.86
N LYS A 135 21.21 -8.93 -1.17
CA LYS A 135 20.57 -9.96 -0.31
C LYS A 135 19.11 -9.63 0.05
N GLY A 136 18.36 -9.04 -0.87
CA GLY A 136 16.98 -8.58 -0.67
C GLY A 136 16.85 -7.14 -0.18
N TRP A 137 17.95 -6.44 0.13
CA TRP A 137 17.92 -5.09 0.69
C TRP A 137 18.31 -4.02 -0.33
N ASN A 138 17.42 -3.04 -0.52
CA ASN A 138 17.75 -1.81 -1.24
C ASN A 138 18.40 -0.80 -0.29
N LEU A 139 19.73 -0.85 -0.19
CA LEU A 139 20.51 0.03 0.68
C LEU A 139 20.33 1.52 0.36
N ARG A 140 20.01 1.86 -0.89
CA ARG A 140 19.75 3.25 -1.31
C ARG A 140 18.50 3.80 -0.64
N MET A 141 17.42 3.01 -0.65
CA MET A 141 16.15 3.40 -0.04
C MET A 141 16.27 3.45 1.48
N LEU A 142 17.01 2.52 2.10
CA LEU A 142 17.29 2.54 3.53
C LEU A 142 18.09 3.79 3.93
N ALA A 143 19.16 4.12 3.20
CA ALA A 143 19.96 5.32 3.45
C ALA A 143 19.15 6.60 3.28
N ALA A 144 18.32 6.69 2.24
CA ALA A 144 17.42 7.82 2.01
C ALA A 144 16.37 7.97 3.12
N TRP A 145 15.79 6.86 3.57
CA TRP A 145 14.86 6.86 4.70
C TRP A 145 15.52 7.36 5.98
N VAL A 146 16.69 6.81 6.33
CA VAL A 146 17.46 7.24 7.51
C VAL A 146 17.81 8.72 7.42
N ALA A 147 18.23 9.21 6.25
CA ALA A 147 18.55 10.63 6.06
C ALA A 147 17.33 11.54 6.25
N GLY A 148 16.18 11.17 5.66
CA GLY A 148 14.93 11.94 5.80
C GLY A 148 14.38 11.95 7.24
N VAL A 149 14.53 10.85 7.96
CA VAL A 149 14.17 10.76 9.39
C VAL A 149 15.15 11.58 10.23
N ALA A 150 16.46 11.35 10.09
CA ALA A 150 17.50 12.02 10.88
C ALA A 150 17.43 13.55 10.77
N PHE A 151 17.00 14.05 9.61
CA PHE A 151 16.86 15.48 9.36
C PHE A 151 15.77 16.17 10.19
N VAL A 152 14.77 15.44 10.69
CA VAL A 152 13.61 16.05 11.40
C VAL A 152 13.36 15.45 12.78
N VAL A 153 13.81 14.21 13.02
CA VAL A 153 13.53 13.43 14.25
C VAL A 153 13.94 14.17 15.53
N HIS A 154 15.01 14.98 15.49
CA HIS A 154 15.47 15.77 16.63
C HIS A 154 14.41 16.78 17.13
N GLY A 155 13.49 17.20 16.26
CA GLY A 155 12.40 18.11 16.60
C GLY A 155 11.33 17.49 17.51
N ILE A 156 11.21 16.15 17.51
CA ILE A 156 10.28 15.41 18.36
C ILE A 156 10.63 15.61 19.84
N ALA A 157 11.92 15.75 20.18
CA ALA A 157 12.36 15.99 21.55
C ALA A 157 11.71 17.22 22.18
N ASN A 158 11.51 18.29 21.40
CA ASN A 158 10.80 19.49 21.88
C ASN A 158 9.34 19.24 22.21
N ALA A 159 8.69 18.33 21.47
CA ALA A 159 7.29 18.00 21.66
C ALA A 159 7.06 17.13 22.91
N LEU A 160 8.06 16.36 23.32
CA LEU A 160 8.07 15.57 24.55
C LEU A 160 8.50 16.40 25.76
N HIS A 161 9.55 17.21 25.59
CA HIS A 161 10.14 18.06 26.62
C HIS A 161 10.34 19.47 26.07
N PRO A 162 9.38 20.39 26.31
CA PRO A 162 9.48 21.77 25.83
C PRO A 162 10.76 22.45 26.28
N GLY A 163 11.52 23.03 25.35
CA GLY A 163 12.78 23.72 25.65
C GLY A 163 14.03 22.82 25.64
N SER A 164 13.89 21.54 25.31
CA SER A 164 15.02 20.59 25.22
C SER A 164 15.94 20.82 24.00
N VAL A 165 15.46 21.52 22.97
CA VAL A 165 16.20 21.75 21.72
C VAL A 165 16.07 23.21 21.26
N GLY A 166 17.03 23.66 20.46
CA GLY A 166 17.03 25.02 19.91
C GLY A 166 15.82 25.32 19.02
N MET A 167 15.50 26.61 18.86
CA MET A 167 14.35 27.06 18.06
C MET A 167 14.34 26.54 16.62
N ALA A 168 15.52 26.37 16.01
CA ALA A 168 15.66 25.81 14.66
C ALA A 168 15.04 24.40 14.57
N SER A 169 15.38 23.52 15.51
CA SER A 169 14.87 22.14 15.59
C SER A 169 13.36 22.10 15.77
N SER A 170 12.83 22.96 16.65
CA SER A 170 11.38 23.08 16.89
C SER A 170 10.64 23.54 15.62
N ASN A 171 11.20 24.51 14.88
CA ASN A 171 10.58 25.00 13.65
C ASN A 171 10.66 23.97 12.50
N MET A 172 11.72 23.18 12.43
CA MET A 172 11.82 22.08 11.47
C MET A 172 10.73 21.02 11.70
N TYR A 173 10.41 20.70 12.96
CA TYR A 173 9.34 19.75 13.28
C TYR A 173 7.96 20.20 12.77
N LYS A 174 7.66 21.51 12.85
CA LYS A 174 6.40 22.07 12.34
C LYS A 174 6.24 21.85 10.82
N LEU A 175 7.35 21.83 10.10
CA LEU A 175 7.42 21.55 8.66
C LEU A 175 7.83 20.09 8.38
N GLY A 176 7.78 19.22 9.39
CA GLY A 176 8.39 17.91 9.36
C GLY A 176 7.90 17.03 8.22
N PHE A 177 6.61 17.12 7.89
CA PHE A 177 6.04 16.45 6.72
C PHE A 177 6.80 16.77 5.43
N ILE A 178 6.95 18.06 5.10
CA ILE A 178 7.55 18.52 3.85
C ILE A 178 9.06 18.27 3.86
N LEU A 179 9.72 18.55 4.99
CA LEU A 179 11.17 18.42 5.13
C LEU A 179 11.61 16.95 5.06
N SER A 180 10.92 16.04 5.75
CA SER A 180 11.21 14.61 5.68
C SER A 180 10.91 14.03 4.30
N PHE A 181 9.82 14.45 3.65
CA PHE A 181 9.49 14.04 2.28
C PHE A 181 10.58 14.49 1.29
N THR A 182 10.90 15.78 1.27
CA THR A 182 11.88 16.34 0.33
C THR A 182 13.28 15.80 0.54
N MET A 183 13.73 15.68 1.79
CA MET A 183 15.05 15.11 2.11
C MET A 183 15.14 13.64 1.72
N GLY A 184 14.14 12.82 2.05
CA GLY A 184 14.10 11.41 1.67
C GLY A 184 14.12 11.23 0.15
N GLY A 185 13.27 11.95 -0.57
CA GLY A 185 13.20 11.89 -2.03
C GLY A 185 14.48 12.38 -2.72
N LEU A 186 15.07 13.48 -2.25
CA LEU A 186 16.31 14.03 -2.80
C LEU A 186 17.48 13.08 -2.62
N VAL A 187 17.66 12.55 -1.41
CA VAL A 187 18.75 11.60 -1.13
C VAL A 187 18.57 10.34 -1.95
N TYR A 188 17.35 9.80 -2.05
CA TYR A 188 17.08 8.64 -2.89
C TYR A 188 17.42 8.91 -4.36
N TYR A 189 16.96 10.04 -4.89
CA TYR A 189 17.24 10.45 -6.27
C TYR A 189 18.73 10.54 -6.54
N VAL A 190 19.49 11.24 -5.68
CA VAL A 190 20.95 11.38 -5.83
C VAL A 190 21.65 10.02 -5.76
N LEU A 191 21.24 9.14 -4.84
CA LEU A 191 21.79 7.79 -4.74
C LEU A 191 21.51 6.95 -5.99
N CYS A 192 20.34 7.12 -6.61
CA CYS A 192 20.00 6.47 -7.89
C CYS A 192 20.77 7.06 -9.08
N LEU A 193 21.19 8.33 -9.04
CA LEU A 193 22.08 8.92 -10.04
C LEU A 193 23.51 8.37 -9.95
N ILE A 194 24.02 8.18 -8.73
CA ILE A 194 25.37 7.63 -8.49
C ILE A 194 25.40 6.13 -8.79
N TRP A 195 24.38 5.40 -8.32
CA TRP A 195 24.24 3.96 -8.50
C TRP A 195 22.91 3.63 -9.18
N PRO A 196 22.91 3.54 -10.53
CA PRO A 196 21.69 3.34 -11.30
C PRO A 196 20.96 2.07 -10.86
N VAL A 197 19.64 2.15 -10.86
CA VAL A 197 18.75 1.04 -10.52
C VAL A 197 18.51 0.22 -11.78
N GLN A 198 18.63 -1.09 -11.66
CA GLN A 198 18.22 -2.00 -12.71
C GLN A 198 16.68 -2.05 -12.76
N ILE A 199 16.11 -1.78 -13.93
CA ILE A 199 14.65 -1.74 -14.16
C ILE A 199 14.15 -3.09 -14.66
N LEU A 200 14.89 -3.68 -15.60
CA LEU A 200 14.55 -4.93 -16.28
C LEU A 200 15.41 -6.10 -15.77
N PRO A 201 14.92 -7.34 -15.84
CA PRO A 201 15.72 -8.51 -15.50
C PRO A 201 16.97 -8.62 -16.37
N HIS A 202 18.01 -9.28 -15.84
CA HIS A 202 19.25 -9.49 -16.59
C HIS A 202 18.98 -10.15 -17.95
N GLY A 203 19.51 -9.57 -19.02
CA GLY A 203 19.33 -10.05 -20.39
C GLY A 203 18.23 -9.34 -21.18
N ALA A 204 17.39 -8.52 -20.52
CA ALA A 204 16.40 -7.66 -21.16
C ALA A 204 16.86 -6.19 -21.12
N ASP A 205 17.96 -5.85 -21.78
CA ASP A 205 18.44 -4.47 -21.85
C ASP A 205 17.80 -3.73 -23.03
N ARG A 206 16.67 -3.06 -22.76
CA ARG A 206 16.01 -2.17 -23.73
C ARG A 206 15.65 -0.85 -23.08
N ALA A 207 15.80 0.23 -23.84
CA ALA A 207 15.29 1.54 -23.45
C ALA A 207 13.75 1.53 -23.50
N LEU A 208 13.13 1.69 -22.34
CA LEU A 208 11.67 1.78 -22.20
C LEU A 208 11.20 3.23 -22.32
N ALA A 209 10.04 3.40 -22.95
CA ALA A 209 9.29 4.64 -22.84
C ALA A 209 8.71 4.80 -21.41
N PHE A 210 8.16 5.97 -21.12
CA PHE A 210 7.47 6.20 -19.85
C PHE A 210 6.19 5.33 -19.81
N GLU A 211 6.02 4.55 -18.74
CA GLU A 211 4.88 3.66 -18.52
C GLU A 211 4.62 2.60 -19.62
N GLU A 212 5.66 2.18 -20.34
CA GLU A 212 5.52 1.15 -21.39
C GLU A 212 5.04 -0.20 -20.82
N LEU A 213 5.62 -0.64 -19.70
CA LEU A 213 5.18 -1.87 -19.02
C LEU A 213 3.84 -1.72 -18.32
N ALA A 214 3.44 -0.51 -17.94
CA ALA A 214 2.16 -0.29 -17.27
C ALA A 214 0.97 -0.63 -18.19
N ALA A 215 1.13 -0.48 -19.51
CA ALA A 215 0.11 -0.84 -20.50
C ALA A 215 -0.25 -2.34 -20.47
N ASN A 216 0.69 -3.19 -20.07
CA ASN A 216 0.52 -4.64 -19.97
C ASN A 216 0.51 -5.12 -18.51
N GLU A 217 0.11 -4.28 -17.55
CA GLU A 217 0.09 -4.63 -16.12
C GLU A 217 1.45 -5.13 -15.60
N GLY A 218 2.55 -4.67 -16.20
CA GLY A 218 3.91 -5.03 -15.84
C GLY A 218 4.43 -6.36 -16.40
N PHE A 219 3.72 -6.98 -17.34
CA PHE A 219 4.15 -8.20 -18.04
C PHE A 219 4.80 -7.88 -19.39
N PHE A 220 5.76 -8.69 -19.82
CA PHE A 220 6.15 -8.70 -21.23
C PHE A 220 5.08 -9.38 -22.09
N ASP A 221 5.10 -9.13 -23.41
CA ASP A 221 4.10 -9.67 -24.36
C ASP A 221 4.00 -11.21 -24.36
N HIS A 222 5.07 -11.90 -23.92
CA HIS A 222 5.14 -13.36 -23.87
C HIS A 222 4.88 -13.94 -22.47
N GLU A 223 4.67 -13.08 -21.46
CA GLU A 223 4.45 -13.50 -20.08
C GLU A 223 2.99 -13.36 -19.69
N ASN A 224 2.58 -14.16 -18.71
CA ASN A 224 1.24 -14.10 -18.14
C ASN A 224 1.28 -14.52 -16.68
N VAL A 225 0.11 -14.53 -16.03
CA VAL A 225 -0.02 -14.97 -14.63
C VAL A 225 0.52 -16.39 -14.40
N GLY A 226 0.43 -17.25 -15.43
CA GLY A 226 0.98 -18.61 -15.41
C GLY A 226 2.49 -18.66 -15.19
N THR A 227 3.22 -17.65 -15.64
CA THR A 227 4.67 -17.51 -15.43
C THR A 227 5.03 -17.32 -13.95
N ILE A 228 4.12 -16.75 -13.16
CA ILE A 228 4.34 -16.45 -11.73
C ILE A 228 3.97 -17.64 -10.85
N THR A 229 2.93 -18.39 -11.24
CA THR A 229 2.49 -19.56 -10.51
C THR A 229 3.44 -20.75 -10.75
N PRO A 230 3.86 -21.48 -9.71
CA PRO A 230 4.57 -22.74 -9.92
C PRO A 230 3.71 -23.69 -10.76
N PRO A 231 4.32 -24.55 -11.60
CA PRO A 231 3.58 -25.50 -12.42
C PRO A 231 2.66 -26.34 -11.54
N GLU A 232 1.41 -26.52 -11.96
CA GLU A 232 0.43 -27.32 -11.22
C GLU A 232 0.99 -28.72 -10.95
N THR A 233 1.40 -28.99 -9.70
CA THR A 233 1.60 -30.36 -9.24
C THR A 233 0.22 -31.02 -9.22
N PRO A 234 0.01 -32.20 -9.84
CA PRO A 234 -1.29 -32.86 -9.82
C PRO A 234 -1.54 -33.47 -8.43
N ALA A 235 -1.89 -32.66 -7.45
CA ALA A 235 -2.30 -33.11 -6.12
C ALA A 235 -3.05 -32.00 -5.37
N CYS A 236 -4.37 -31.94 -5.57
CA CYS A 236 -5.40 -31.94 -4.53
C CYS A 236 -6.65 -31.28 -5.13
N ALA A 237 -7.51 -32.10 -5.74
CA ALA A 237 -8.86 -31.67 -6.09
C ALA A 237 -9.62 -31.34 -4.79
N SER A 238 -9.65 -30.06 -4.42
CA SER A 238 -10.73 -29.56 -3.59
C SER A 238 -12.04 -29.75 -4.36
N PRO A 239 -13.10 -30.33 -3.77
CA PRO A 239 -14.36 -30.48 -4.48
C PRO A 239 -14.87 -29.09 -4.86
N ARG A 240 -14.83 -28.78 -6.16
CA ARG A 240 -15.40 -27.55 -6.70
C ARG A 240 -16.90 -27.59 -6.43
N THR A 241 -17.38 -26.63 -5.65
CA THR A 241 -18.80 -26.26 -5.62
C THR A 241 -19.22 -25.97 -7.08
N PRO A 242 -20.36 -26.48 -7.58
CA PRO A 242 -20.72 -26.27 -8.97
C PRO A 242 -20.96 -24.78 -9.23
N GLN A 243 -20.05 -24.13 -9.96
CA GLN A 243 -20.32 -22.80 -10.50
C GLN A 243 -21.44 -22.95 -11.54
N ARG A 244 -22.61 -22.41 -11.21
CA ARG A 244 -23.69 -22.16 -12.17
C ARG A 244 -23.11 -21.35 -13.33
N HIS A 245 -23.07 -21.94 -14.52
CA HIS A 245 -22.82 -21.21 -15.76
C HIS A 245 -23.82 -20.07 -15.86
N ARG A 246 -23.33 -18.83 -15.76
CA ARG A 246 -24.05 -17.64 -16.19
C ARG A 246 -23.61 -17.41 -17.63
N GLU A 247 -24.43 -17.85 -18.58
CA GLU A 247 -24.26 -17.53 -19.99
C GLU A 247 -24.32 -16.01 -20.17
N SER A 248 -23.26 -15.42 -20.70
CA SER A 248 -23.26 -14.07 -21.26
C SER A 248 -23.31 -14.17 -22.79
N PRO A 249 -24.15 -13.36 -23.47
CA PRO A 249 -24.50 -13.58 -24.87
C PRO A 249 -23.37 -13.24 -25.86
N ARG A 250 -23.31 -14.08 -26.90
CA ARG A 250 -22.37 -14.07 -28.03
C ARG A 250 -22.38 -12.74 -28.80
N CYS A 251 -21.19 -12.22 -29.09
CA CYS A 251 -20.99 -11.28 -30.19
C CYS A 251 -21.26 -11.97 -31.54
N HIS A 252 -22.21 -11.44 -32.31
CA HIS A 252 -22.46 -11.83 -33.70
C HIS A 252 -21.33 -11.32 -34.61
N ARG A 253 -20.67 -12.22 -35.35
CA ARG A 253 -20.08 -11.92 -36.66
C ARG A 253 -20.65 -12.91 -37.69
N PRO A 254 -21.06 -12.45 -38.89
CA PRO A 254 -21.71 -13.31 -39.87
C PRO A 254 -20.71 -14.15 -40.67
N ALA A 255 -21.21 -15.29 -41.13
CA ALA A 255 -20.52 -16.35 -41.85
C ALA A 255 -20.02 -15.93 -43.25
N GLY A 256 -18.89 -16.52 -43.67
CA GLY A 256 -18.40 -16.43 -45.04
C GLY A 256 -17.44 -17.57 -45.39
N SER A 257 -17.99 -18.58 -46.08
CA SER A 257 -17.36 -19.48 -47.06
C SER A 257 -16.06 -20.21 -46.70
N CYS A 258 -16.19 -21.53 -46.49
CA CYS A 258 -15.11 -22.51 -46.55
C CYS A 258 -15.40 -23.45 -47.74
N PRO A 259 -14.55 -23.60 -48.78
CA PRO A 259 -14.66 -24.67 -49.74
C PRO A 259 -13.72 -25.85 -49.39
N ARG A 260 -14.31 -27.05 -49.35
CA ARG A 260 -13.63 -28.35 -49.35
C ARG A 260 -13.05 -28.64 -50.74
N SER A 261 -11.81 -29.15 -50.81
CA SER A 261 -11.44 -30.17 -51.81
C SER A 261 -10.12 -30.91 -51.50
N ARG A 262 -10.29 -32.16 -51.04
CA ARG A 262 -9.61 -33.44 -51.34
C ARG A 262 -8.07 -33.62 -51.24
N PRO A 263 -7.61 -34.85 -50.89
CA PRO A 263 -6.22 -35.17 -50.61
C PRO A 263 -5.46 -35.68 -51.85
N VAL A 264 -4.15 -35.44 -51.90
CA VAL A 264 -3.23 -36.12 -52.83
C VAL A 264 -1.98 -36.55 -52.07
N ALA A 265 -1.60 -37.79 -52.33
CA ALA A 265 -0.49 -38.53 -51.75
C ALA A 265 0.89 -38.00 -52.19
N ALA A 266 1.89 -38.39 -51.41
CA ALA A 266 3.31 -38.22 -51.63
C ALA A 266 3.79 -38.78 -52.99
N PRO A 267 4.99 -38.37 -53.41
CA PRO A 267 6.12 -39.32 -53.36
C PRO A 267 7.17 -38.96 -52.30
#